data_AF-A0A968QAN0-F1
#
_entry.id   AF-A0A968QAN0-F1
#
_cell.length_a   1.000
_cell.length_b   1.000
_cell.length_c   1.000
_cell.angle_alpha   90.00
_cell.angle_beta   90.00
_cell.angle_gamma   90.00
#
_symmetry.space_group_name_H-M   'P 1'
#
loop_
_entity.id
_entity.type
_entity.pdbx_description
1 polymer ?
#
loop_
_entity_poly.entity_id
_entity_poly.type
_entity_poly.pdbx_seq_one_letter_code
_entity_poly.pdbx_strand_id
1 'polypeptide(L)'
;MSPQKRRSLDDAMAASFVYGDDAATQDFSPPETSAPEPPPVATPKATPPVTPKRRAKSRPADPLTTVNIKIPRSAQRWLQDTAQQIRENNPEPVPPAQRVYPQHLIQAAIMLLQAQDVDWESVRNVDDLRNELNL
;
A
#
# COMPACT_ATOMS: atom_id res chain seq x y z
N MET A 1 -12.94 -55.43 18.40
CA MET A 1 -13.56 -54.21 17.82
C MET A 1 -12.46 -53.43 17.13
N SER A 2 -12.39 -53.54 15.81
CA SER A 2 -11.38 -52.93 14.96
C SER A 2 -11.98 -51.73 14.23
N PRO A 3 -11.25 -50.61 14.08
CA PRO A 3 -11.57 -49.64 13.05
C PRO A 3 -10.59 -49.72 11.87
N GLN A 4 -11.17 -50.02 10.70
CA GLN A 4 -10.55 -50.03 9.38
C GLN A 4 -9.90 -48.67 9.04
N LYS A 5 -8.64 -48.73 8.62
CA LYS A 5 -7.87 -47.64 8.02
C LYS A 5 -8.13 -47.64 6.51
N ARG A 6 -8.92 -46.68 6.00
CA ARG A 6 -8.98 -46.38 4.55
C ARG A 6 -8.18 -45.11 4.30
N ARG A 7 -6.91 -45.28 3.91
CA ARG A 7 -6.13 -44.24 3.22
C ARG A 7 -6.06 -44.61 1.75
N SER A 8 -6.70 -43.78 0.95
CA SER A 8 -6.59 -43.71 -0.50
C SER A 8 -5.12 -43.61 -0.90
N LEU A 9 -4.68 -44.46 -1.83
CA LEU A 9 -3.34 -44.47 -2.39
C LEU A 9 -3.46 -44.82 -3.88
N ASP A 10 -4.03 -43.90 -4.65
CA ASP A 10 -3.93 -43.90 -6.10
C ASP A 10 -3.14 -42.66 -6.52
N ASP A 11 -1.82 -42.81 -6.42
CA ASP A 11 -0.79 -41.98 -7.04
C ASP A 11 -0.42 -42.69 -8.35
N ALA A 12 -0.96 -42.24 -9.48
CA ALA A 12 -0.47 -42.55 -10.84
C ALA A 12 -1.32 -41.86 -11.92
N MET A 13 -0.97 -40.63 -12.30
CA MET A 13 -1.10 -40.16 -13.69
C MET A 13 0.05 -39.18 -13.94
N ALA A 14 1.22 -39.68 -14.31
CA ALA A 14 1.60 -39.97 -15.70
C ALA A 14 1.60 -38.70 -16.56
N ALA A 15 2.79 -38.11 -16.62
CA ALA A 15 3.19 -37.13 -17.61
C ALA A 15 2.95 -37.67 -19.03
N SER A 16 2.27 -36.87 -19.85
CA SER A 16 2.37 -36.95 -21.32
C SER A 16 1.79 -35.66 -21.92
N PHE A 17 2.60 -34.61 -22.02
CA PHE A 17 2.34 -33.54 -22.97
C PHE A 17 3.31 -33.72 -24.13
N VAL A 18 2.79 -34.36 -25.17
CA VAL A 18 3.45 -34.62 -26.44
C VAL A 18 3.48 -33.32 -27.24
N TYR A 19 4.66 -33.06 -27.81
CA TYR A 19 4.93 -32.06 -28.84
C TYR A 19 3.95 -32.21 -30.02
N GLY A 20 3.28 -31.12 -30.38
CA GLY A 20 2.48 -30.98 -31.59
C GLY A 20 2.86 -29.70 -32.31
N ASP A 21 3.87 -29.82 -33.17
CA ASP A 21 4.18 -28.96 -34.28
C ASP A 21 2.95 -28.86 -35.19
N ASP A 22 2.42 -27.67 -35.45
CA ASP A 22 1.73 -27.43 -36.72
C ASP A 22 1.77 -25.95 -37.09
N ALA A 23 2.33 -25.72 -38.27
CA ALA A 23 2.52 -24.43 -38.89
C ALA A 23 1.21 -23.98 -39.56
N ALA A 24 0.77 -22.76 -39.27
CA ALA A 24 -0.12 -22.04 -40.18
C ALA A 24 0.05 -20.53 -40.02
N THR A 25 0.83 -19.98 -40.96
CA THR A 25 0.93 -18.58 -41.35
C THR A 25 -0.41 -17.86 -41.27
N GLN A 26 -0.53 -16.89 -40.35
CA GLN A 26 -1.61 -15.89 -40.43
C GLN A 26 -1.22 -14.81 -41.43
N ASP A 27 -1.90 -14.88 -42.57
CA ASP A 27 -1.94 -13.89 -43.64
C ASP A 27 -2.58 -12.59 -43.11
N PHE A 28 -1.76 -11.71 -42.53
CA PHE A 28 -2.18 -10.38 -42.13
C PHE A 28 -2.10 -9.45 -43.35
N SER A 29 -3.13 -9.49 -44.18
CA SER A 29 -3.38 -8.48 -45.21
C SER A 29 -3.83 -7.17 -44.55
N PRO A 30 -3.09 -6.05 -44.67
CA PRO A 30 -3.57 -4.75 -44.22
C PRO A 30 -4.55 -4.18 -45.27
N PRO A 31 -5.72 -3.65 -44.86
CA PRO A 31 -6.58 -2.93 -45.80
C PRO A 31 -5.94 -1.59 -46.20
N GLU A 32 -5.62 -1.45 -47.49
CA GLU A 32 -5.35 -0.18 -48.15
C GLU A 32 -6.54 0.77 -47.94
N THR A 33 -6.34 1.83 -47.16
CA THR A 33 -7.21 3.00 -47.17
C THR A 33 -6.46 4.14 -47.82
N SER A 34 -6.96 4.49 -49.00
CA SER A 34 -6.53 5.51 -49.94
C SER A 34 -6.33 6.88 -49.29
N ALA A 35 -5.17 7.48 -49.52
CA ALA A 35 -4.88 8.89 -49.32
C ALA A 35 -5.40 9.73 -50.50
N PRO A 36 -5.83 10.97 -50.24
CA PRO A 36 -5.30 12.07 -51.06
C PRO A 36 -4.90 13.31 -50.22
N GLU A 37 -3.77 13.91 -50.55
CA GLU A 37 -3.25 15.21 -50.05
C GLU A 37 -3.15 16.20 -51.26
N PRO A 38 -2.86 17.51 -51.09
CA PRO A 38 -3.74 18.66 -50.79
C PRO A 38 -3.68 19.74 -51.93
N PRO A 39 -4.14 21.03 -51.82
CA PRO A 39 -3.49 22.12 -51.03
C PRO A 39 -4.48 23.28 -50.61
N PRO A 40 -4.04 24.50 -50.23
CA PRO A 40 -3.41 24.94 -48.97
C PRO A 40 -4.19 26.09 -48.27
N VAL A 41 -3.62 26.65 -47.19
CA VAL A 41 -3.63 28.09 -46.77
C VAL A 41 -4.01 28.35 -45.30
N ALA A 42 -3.01 28.92 -44.59
CA ALA A 42 -3.05 29.83 -43.43
C ALA A 42 -3.31 29.28 -42.01
N THR A 43 -2.22 29.07 -41.27
CA THR A 43 -2.06 29.53 -39.86
C THR A 43 -2.17 31.07 -39.79
N PRO A 44 -2.33 31.76 -38.62
CA PRO A 44 -2.14 31.30 -37.23
C PRO A 44 -3.18 31.84 -36.19
N LYS A 45 -3.35 31.14 -35.06
CA LYS A 45 -3.53 31.86 -33.78
C LYS A 45 -3.11 31.01 -32.58
N ALA A 46 -2.10 31.51 -31.90
CA ALA A 46 -1.55 31.00 -30.66
C ALA A 46 -2.60 31.05 -29.54
N THR A 47 -2.75 29.94 -28.82
CA THR A 47 -3.28 29.90 -27.46
C THR A 47 -2.13 29.60 -26.49
N PRO A 48 -2.03 30.34 -25.39
CA PRO A 48 -0.83 30.41 -24.54
C PRO A 48 -0.57 29.11 -23.78
N PRO A 49 0.71 28.85 -23.41
CA PRO A 49 1.10 27.66 -22.67
C PRO A 49 0.45 27.66 -21.29
N VAL A 50 -0.21 26.56 -20.95
CA VAL A 50 -0.69 26.29 -19.58
C VAL A 50 0.55 26.18 -18.70
N THR A 51 0.85 27.26 -18.00
CA THR A 51 1.92 27.33 -17.00
C THR A 51 1.73 26.22 -15.98
N PRO A 52 2.73 25.35 -15.74
CA PRO A 52 2.66 24.39 -14.64
C PRO A 52 2.60 25.17 -13.33
N LYS A 53 1.50 25.01 -12.59
CA LYS A 53 1.38 25.51 -11.21
C LYS A 53 2.58 25.00 -10.42
N ARG A 54 3.50 25.90 -10.09
CA ARG A 54 4.59 25.66 -9.13
C ARG A 54 3.95 25.13 -7.86
N ARG A 55 4.23 23.87 -7.51
CA ARG A 55 3.93 23.34 -6.19
C ARG A 55 4.67 24.23 -5.19
N ALA A 56 3.91 24.94 -4.37
CA ALA A 56 4.46 25.69 -3.25
C ALA A 56 5.30 24.71 -2.42
N LYS A 57 6.58 25.04 -2.21
CA LYS A 57 7.45 24.29 -1.32
C LYS A 57 6.88 24.41 0.08
N SER A 58 6.20 23.35 0.52
CA SER A 58 5.89 23.17 1.93
C SER A 58 7.19 23.28 2.72
N ARG A 59 7.13 23.94 3.88
CA ARG A 59 8.24 24.05 4.82
C ARG A 59 8.87 22.67 5.07
N PRO A 60 10.20 22.59 5.31
CA PRO A 60 10.83 21.32 5.60
C PRO A 60 10.13 20.70 6.81
N ALA A 61 9.53 19.52 6.60
CA ALA A 61 9.10 18.68 7.70
C ALA A 61 10.34 18.34 8.54
N ASP A 62 10.19 18.24 9.85
CA ASP A 62 11.27 17.74 10.72
C ASP A 62 11.84 16.45 10.15
N PRO A 63 13.17 16.25 10.21
CA PRO A 63 13.80 15.08 9.64
C PRO A 63 13.23 13.81 10.29
N LEU A 64 12.65 12.94 9.47
CA LEU A 64 12.18 11.63 9.94
C LEU A 64 13.39 10.82 10.40
N THR A 65 13.35 10.40 11.66
CA THR A 65 14.36 9.50 12.23
C THR A 65 13.81 8.08 12.27
N THR A 66 14.60 7.11 11.82
CA THR A 66 14.23 5.69 11.93
C THR A 66 14.47 5.20 13.35
N VAL A 67 13.43 4.69 14.00
CA VAL A 67 13.52 4.03 15.32
C VAL A 67 13.25 2.54 15.13
N ASN A 68 14.16 1.68 15.59
CA ASN A 68 13.98 0.23 15.54
C ASN A 68 13.38 -0.28 16.86
N ILE A 69 12.05 -0.43 16.89
CA ILE A 69 11.31 -0.86 18.08
C ILE A 69 10.93 -2.34 17.94
N LYS A 70 11.29 -3.15 18.92
CA LYS A 70 10.82 -4.54 19.02
C LYS A 70 9.49 -4.58 19.76
N ILE A 71 8.44 -5.04 19.09
CA ILE A 71 7.11 -5.24 19.69
C ILE A 71 6.70 -6.72 19.58
N PRO A 72 5.89 -7.24 20.51
CA PRO A 72 5.35 -8.59 20.39
C PRO A 72 4.41 -8.70 19.17
N ARG A 73 4.34 -9.89 18.58
CA ARG A 73 3.52 -10.16 17.39
C ARG A 73 2.04 -9.84 17.60
N SER A 74 1.54 -10.00 18.82
CA SER A 74 0.18 -9.62 19.22
C SER A 74 -0.07 -8.12 19.06
N ALA A 75 0.85 -7.27 19.54
CA ALA A 75 0.76 -5.82 19.42
C ALA A 75 0.87 -5.36 17.97
N GLN A 76 1.75 -5.98 17.18
CA GLN A 76 1.86 -5.69 15.75
C GLN A 76 0.53 -5.97 15.03
N ARG A 77 -0.07 -7.14 15.30
CA ARG A 77 -1.36 -7.52 14.72
C ARG A 77 -2.46 -6.57 15.15
N TRP A 78 -2.50 -6.22 16.43
CA TRP A 78 -3.47 -5.26 16.95
C TRP A 78 -3.38 -3.90 16.23
N LEU A 79 -2.17 -3.34 16.05
CA LEU A 79 -1.99 -2.09 15.31
C LEU A 79 -2.48 -2.18 13.86
N GLN A 80 -2.27 -3.32 13.20
CA GLN A 80 -2.76 -3.55 11.83
C GLN A 80 -4.28 -3.61 11.78
N ASP A 81 -4.88 -4.40 12.67
CA ASP A 81 -6.33 -4.61 12.74
C ASP A 81 -7.05 -3.29 13.11
N THR A 82 -6.54 -2.54 14.09
CA THR A 82 -7.10 -1.22 14.46
C THR A 82 -6.96 -0.20 13.33
N ALA A 83 -5.80 -0.14 12.65
CA ALA A 83 -5.65 0.76 11.51
C ALA A 83 -6.56 0.37 10.33
N GLN A 84 -6.83 -0.92 10.13
CA GLN A 84 -7.82 -1.39 9.16
C GLN A 84 -9.23 -0.98 9.56
N GLN A 85 -9.61 -1.20 10.82
CA GLN A 85 -10.92 -0.80 11.35
C GLN A 85 -11.16 0.71 11.19
N ILE A 86 -10.17 1.55 11.54
CA ILE A 86 -10.29 3.01 11.37
C ILE A 86 -10.51 3.38 9.89
N ARG A 87 -9.87 2.66 8.95
CA ARG A 87 -10.07 2.89 7.52
C ARG A 87 -11.47 2.49 7.07
N GLU A 88 -11.96 1.34 7.54
CA GLU A 88 -13.29 0.82 7.24
C GLU A 88 -14.42 1.68 7.83
N ASN A 89 -14.16 2.38 8.94
CA ASN A 89 -15.12 3.31 9.54
C ASN A 89 -15.39 4.57 8.71
N ASN A 90 -14.59 4.87 7.68
CA ASN A 90 -14.82 6.06 6.86
C ASN A 90 -15.88 5.76 5.79
N PRO A 91 -17.04 6.47 5.79
CA PRO A 91 -18.10 6.26 4.80
C PRO A 91 -17.70 6.73 3.39
N GLU A 92 -16.73 7.64 3.31
CA GLU A 92 -16.20 8.17 2.05
C GLU A 92 -14.81 7.59 1.75
N PRO A 93 -14.50 7.34 0.45
CA PRO A 93 -13.20 6.80 0.07
C PRO A 93 -12.08 7.81 0.36
N VAL A 94 -11.25 7.49 1.37
CA VAL A 94 -10.09 8.30 1.74
C VAL A 94 -8.90 8.03 0.79
N PRO A 95 -8.28 9.08 0.22
CA PRO A 95 -7.07 8.94 -0.61
C PRO A 95 -5.94 8.25 0.15
N PRO A 96 -5.07 7.47 -0.52
CA PRO A 96 -3.99 6.71 0.14
C PRO A 96 -3.13 7.52 1.11
N ALA A 97 -2.81 8.77 0.75
CA ALA A 97 -1.96 9.65 1.56
C ALA A 97 -2.60 10.09 2.90
N GLN A 98 -3.92 9.99 3.03
CA GLN A 98 -4.67 10.38 4.22
C GLN A 98 -5.16 9.17 5.02
N ARG A 99 -4.86 7.95 4.56
CA ARG A 99 -5.26 6.73 5.25
C ARG A 99 -4.44 6.56 6.52
N VAL A 100 -5.11 6.08 7.56
CA VAL A 100 -4.46 5.72 8.83
C VAL A 100 -3.71 4.42 8.65
N TYR A 101 -2.41 4.44 8.97
CA TYR A 101 -1.52 3.27 9.00
C TYR A 101 -1.00 3.04 10.43
N PRO A 102 -0.47 1.84 10.76
CA PRO A 102 0.10 1.55 12.07
C PRO A 102 1.11 2.59 12.59
N GLN A 103 1.92 3.16 11.70
CA GLN A 103 2.86 4.24 12.04
C GLN A 103 2.15 5.47 12.62
N HIS A 104 0.97 5.83 12.09
CA HIS A 104 0.20 6.98 12.57
C HIS A 104 -0.34 6.76 13.98
N LEU A 105 -0.68 5.51 14.32
CA LEU A 105 -1.11 5.15 15.68
C LEU A 105 0.05 5.28 16.68
N ILE A 106 1.25 4.87 16.29
CA ILE A 106 2.46 5.05 17.11
C ILE A 106 2.76 6.55 17.30
N GLN A 107 2.64 7.34 16.23
CA GLN A 107 2.83 8.79 16.32
C GLN A 107 1.79 9.44 17.26
N ALA A 108 0.51 9.04 17.16
CA ALA A 108 -0.52 9.51 18.06
C ALA A 108 -0.23 9.15 19.52
N ALA A 109 0.26 7.94 19.79
CA ALA A 109 0.68 7.52 21.12
C ALA A 109 1.82 8.40 21.67
N ILE A 110 2.81 8.75 20.84
CA ILE A 110 3.90 9.67 21.23
C ILE A 110 3.34 11.04 21.59
N MET A 111 2.42 11.58 20.77
CA MET A 111 1.80 12.87 21.05
C MET A 111 1.00 12.85 22.35
N LEU A 112 0.29 11.75 22.63
CA LEU A 112 -0.42 11.56 23.88
C LEU A 112 0.53 11.55 25.07
N LEU A 113 1.67 10.85 24.98
CA LEU A 113 2.69 10.85 26.03
C LEU A 113 3.27 12.25 26.26
N GLN A 114 3.58 13.00 25.20
CA GLN A 114 4.09 14.38 25.32
C GLN A 114 3.07 15.35 25.91
N ALA A 115 1.78 15.09 25.71
CA ALA A 115 0.70 15.91 26.24
C ALA A 115 0.35 15.58 27.70
N GLN A 116 0.83 14.46 28.25
CA GLN A 116 0.64 14.15 29.66
C GLN A 116 1.56 15.01 30.53
N ASP A 117 1.03 15.46 31.66
CA ASP A 117 1.78 16.19 32.69
C ASP A 117 2.46 15.20 33.63
N VAL A 118 3.47 14.49 33.10
CA VAL A 118 4.26 13.50 33.83
C VAL A 118 5.66 14.06 34.10
N ASP A 119 6.13 13.88 35.33
CA ASP A 119 7.51 14.20 35.69
C ASP A 119 8.46 13.12 35.17
N TRP A 120 8.94 13.29 33.94
CA TRP A 120 9.86 12.34 33.29
C TRP A 120 11.23 12.23 33.99
N GLU A 121 11.60 13.17 34.88
CA GLU A 121 12.86 13.11 35.62
C GLU A 121 12.78 12.14 36.81
N SER A 122 11.57 11.88 37.32
CA SER A 122 11.34 10.96 38.44
C SER A 122 11.30 9.49 38.01
N VAL A 123 10.92 9.22 36.75
CA VAL A 123 10.77 7.87 36.19
C VAL A 123 12.12 7.21 35.95
N ARG A 124 12.42 6.13 36.68
CA ARG A 124 13.70 5.41 36.55
C ARG A 124 13.58 4.03 35.91
N ASN A 125 12.40 3.42 35.99
CA ASN A 125 12.16 2.08 35.48
C ASN A 125 10.75 1.95 34.86
N VAL A 126 10.45 0.77 34.32
CA VAL A 126 9.19 0.49 33.62
C VAL A 126 7.99 0.49 34.58
N ASP A 127 8.19 0.15 35.85
CA ASP A 127 7.12 0.14 36.84
C ASP A 127 6.79 1.57 37.29
N ASP A 128 7.79 2.43 37.49
CA ASP A 128 7.58 3.88 37.72
C ASP A 128 6.79 4.51 36.57
N LEU A 129 7.15 4.18 35.33
CA LEU A 129 6.46 4.66 34.13
C LEU A 129 4.99 4.23 34.13
N ARG A 130 4.69 2.98 34.50
CA ARG A 130 3.30 2.49 34.58
C ARG A 130 2.51 3.20 35.67
N ASN A 131 3.14 3.44 36.81
CA ASN A 131 2.52 4.16 37.93
C ASN A 131 2.17 5.60 37.53
N GLU A 132 3.10 6.33 36.90
CA GLU A 132 2.87 7.70 36.43
C GLU A 132 1.78 7.77 35.35
N LEU A 133 1.72 6.77 34.46
CA LEU A 133 0.71 6.69 33.41
C LEU A 133 -0.63 6.05 33.86
N ASN A 134 -0.74 5.65 35.13
CA ASN A 134 -1.89 4.92 35.68
C ASN A 134 -2.28 3.67 34.85
N LEU A 135 -1.29 2.86 34.47
CA LEU A 135 -1.42 1.64 33.64
C LEU A 135 -1.22 0.34 34.41
#